data_AF-A0A7H8IIU8-F1
#
_entry.id   AF-A0A7H8IIU8-F1
#
_cell.length_a   1.000
_cell.length_b   1.000
_cell.length_c   1.000
_cell.angle_alpha   90.00
_cell.angle_beta   90.00
_cell.angle_gamma   90.00
#
_symmetry.space_group_name_H-M   'P 1'
#
loop_
_entity.id
_entity.type
_entity.pdbx_description
1 polymer ?
#
loop_
_entity_poly.entity_id
_entity_poly.type
_entity_poly.pdbx_seq_one_letter_code
_entity_poly.pdbx_strand_id
1 'polypeptide(L)'
;MGDRVNKATPLRRDAQRNREMLIAAAREIYADQGVDAPLDDIARRAGVGSATLYRRFAGRAELIEAVFGESLKDILRASLEARQSIDAWGGLTTYLERIFTLLVTDRGTNDLMTTAIQGVPSLDSLRTEHRKTIDVLLRRAQKEGAVRDDVTAEDFLFLTVMLGRTVPGAAVAAPYAWRRYLAMLLDGLRPEAAGPLPAPALTPDQFATAVAHLGRPRRPRQGRTEH
;
A
#
# COMPACT_ATOMS: atom_id res chain seq x y z
N MET A 1 42.70 -7.89 39.52
CA MET A 1 41.35 -8.32 39.10
C MET A 1 40.57 -7.06 38.76
N GLY A 2 40.69 -6.56 37.53
CA GLY A 2 40.14 -5.26 37.10
C GLY A 2 38.85 -5.46 36.32
N ASP A 3 37.76 -5.00 36.90
CA ASP A 3 36.39 -5.17 36.41
C ASP A 3 36.14 -4.31 35.15
N ARG A 4 36.01 -4.96 33.98
CA ARG A 4 35.60 -4.30 32.74
C ARG A 4 34.08 -4.09 32.79
N VAL A 5 33.65 -2.98 33.36
CA VAL A 5 32.26 -2.55 33.30
C VAL A 5 31.85 -2.39 31.83
N ASN A 6 30.86 -3.20 31.45
CA ASN A 6 30.33 -3.40 30.12
C ASN A 6 29.62 -2.13 29.58
N LYS A 7 30.39 -1.18 29.02
CA LYS A 7 29.90 0.05 28.36
C LYS A 7 29.13 -0.20 27.04
N ALA A 8 29.05 -1.44 26.55
CA ALA A 8 28.35 -1.78 25.31
C ALA A 8 26.82 -1.87 25.48
N THR A 9 26.33 -2.17 26.69
CA THR A 9 24.90 -2.36 26.98
C THR A 9 24.08 -1.05 26.99
N PRO A 10 24.57 0.07 27.55
CA PRO A 10 23.85 1.35 27.53
C PRO A 10 23.69 1.92 26.11
N LEU A 11 24.76 1.91 25.32
CA LEU A 11 24.75 2.45 23.94
C LEU A 11 23.82 1.67 23.01
N ARG A 12 23.71 0.35 23.20
CA ARG A 12 22.76 -0.49 22.46
C ARG A 12 21.31 -0.18 22.83
N ARG A 13 21.03 0.07 24.12
CA ARG A 13 19.69 0.48 24.58
C ARG A 13 19.31 1.85 24.03
N ASP A 14 20.21 2.83 24.05
CA ASP A 14 19.95 4.15 23.48
C ASP A 14 19.77 4.11 21.96
N ALA A 15 20.56 3.28 21.27
CA ALA A 15 20.41 3.05 19.84
C ALA A 15 19.05 2.46 19.48
N GLN A 16 18.58 1.49 20.27
CA GLN A 16 17.28 0.84 20.09
C GLN A 16 16.13 1.82 20.39
N ARG A 17 16.20 2.55 21.50
CA ARG A 17 15.22 3.59 21.86
C ARG A 17 15.11 4.65 20.77
N ASN A 18 16.23 5.12 20.22
CA ASN A 18 16.23 6.08 19.13
C ASN A 18 15.62 5.51 17.85
N ARG A 19 15.84 4.22 17.56
CA ARG A 19 15.20 3.54 16.42
C ARG A 19 13.68 3.47 16.61
N GLU A 20 13.20 3.12 17.80
CA GLU A 20 11.77 3.04 18.12
C GLU A 20 11.10 4.42 18.04
N MET A 21 11.72 5.47 18.57
CA MET A 21 11.22 6.85 18.44
C MET A 21 11.13 7.30 16.98
N LEU A 22 12.12 6.96 16.16
CA LEU A 22 12.10 7.24 14.72
C LEU A 22 10.97 6.50 14.00
N ILE A 23 10.74 5.23 14.31
CA ILE A 23 9.65 4.43 13.72
C ILE A 23 8.29 5.01 14.11
N ALA A 24 8.10 5.37 15.39
CA ALA A 24 6.86 5.98 15.86
C ALA A 24 6.60 7.34 15.18
N ALA A 25 7.60 8.21 15.13
CA ALA A 25 7.49 9.50 14.43
C ALA A 25 7.23 9.33 12.92
N ALA A 26 7.87 8.34 12.28
CA ALA A 26 7.66 8.05 10.87
C ALA A 26 6.23 7.59 10.59
N ARG A 27 5.65 6.75 11.45
CA ARG A 27 4.23 6.33 11.34
C ARG A 27 3.30 7.53 11.32
N GLU A 28 3.48 8.46 12.26
CA GLU A 28 2.64 9.65 12.33
C GLU A 28 2.81 10.56 11.11
N ILE A 29 4.05 10.83 10.72
CA ILE A 29 4.34 11.70 9.56
C ILE A 29 3.80 11.07 8.27
N TYR A 30 3.96 9.76 8.08
CA TYR A 30 3.43 9.07 6.89
C TYR A 30 1.90 9.02 6.89
N ALA A 31 1.25 8.93 8.06
CA ALA A 31 -0.20 8.98 8.15
C ALA A 31 -0.78 10.35 7.76
N ASP A 32 -0.03 11.44 7.98
CA ASP A 32 -0.46 12.82 7.68
C ASP A 32 -0.04 13.28 6.27
N GLN A 33 1.25 13.16 5.97
CA GLN A 33 1.90 13.74 4.79
C GLN A 33 2.19 12.72 3.69
N GLY A 34 1.93 11.44 3.96
CA GLY A 34 2.26 10.34 3.05
C GLY A 34 3.73 9.93 3.12
N VAL A 35 4.01 8.82 2.47
CA VAL A 35 5.30 8.10 2.49
C VAL A 35 6.47 8.83 1.80
N ASP A 36 6.18 9.90 1.05
CA ASP A 36 7.19 10.78 0.42
C ASP A 36 7.68 11.90 1.34
N ALA A 37 7.13 12.04 2.55
CA ALA A 37 7.48 13.10 3.50
C ALA A 37 9.00 13.20 3.77
N PRO A 38 9.57 14.41 3.97
CA PRO A 38 11.00 14.57 4.22
C PRO A 38 11.49 13.81 5.46
N LEU A 39 12.61 13.09 5.34
CA LEU A 39 13.18 12.32 6.47
C LEU A 39 13.62 13.23 7.63
N ASP A 40 14.01 14.47 7.36
CA ASP A 40 14.38 15.44 8.40
C ASP A 40 13.18 15.86 9.26
N ASP A 41 11.96 15.86 8.70
CA ASP A 41 10.75 16.14 9.47
C ASP A 41 10.45 14.99 10.45
N ILE A 42 10.75 13.75 10.05
CA ILE A 42 10.68 12.56 10.91
C ILE A 42 11.70 12.66 12.04
N ALA A 43 12.95 13.01 11.74
CA ALA A 43 14.00 13.19 12.75
C ALA A 43 13.60 14.26 13.78
N ARG A 44 13.13 15.42 13.30
CA ARG A 44 12.65 16.52 14.14
C ARG A 44 11.48 16.09 15.01
N ARG A 45 10.50 15.37 14.46
CA ARG A 45 9.33 14.85 15.20
C ARG A 45 9.74 13.85 16.29
N ALA A 46 10.71 12.98 16.00
CA ALA A 46 11.26 12.02 16.96
C ALA A 46 12.17 12.65 18.04
N GLY A 47 12.51 13.94 17.92
CA GLY A 47 13.45 14.60 18.82
C GLY A 47 14.88 14.07 18.70
N VAL A 48 15.25 13.52 17.54
CA VAL A 48 16.61 13.01 17.26
C VAL A 48 17.26 13.81 16.13
N GLY A 49 18.59 13.98 16.18
CA GLY A 49 19.30 14.66 15.09
C GLY A 49 19.33 13.85 13.79
N SER A 50 19.33 14.53 12.63
CA SER A 50 19.37 13.88 11.31
C SER A 50 20.54 12.90 11.14
N ALA A 51 21.73 13.24 11.66
CA ALA A 51 22.87 12.32 11.66
C ALA A 51 22.60 11.01 12.40
N THR A 52 21.73 11.01 13.41
CA THR A 52 21.30 9.80 14.10
C THR A 52 20.29 9.00 13.27
N LEU A 53 19.38 9.67 12.53
CA LEU A 53 18.49 8.99 11.58
C LEU A 53 19.30 8.24 10.52
N TYR A 54 20.23 8.91 9.83
CA TYR A 54 21.03 8.27 8.78
C TYR A 54 21.99 7.18 9.31
N ARG A 55 22.36 7.21 10.59
CA ARG A 55 23.08 6.11 11.26
C ARG A 55 22.20 4.94 11.66
N ARG A 56 20.87 5.10 11.65
CA ARG A 56 19.90 4.06 12.03
C ARG A 56 19.16 3.48 10.84
N PHE A 57 19.02 4.26 9.78
CA PHE A 57 18.38 3.90 8.53
C PHE A 57 19.24 4.40 7.38
N ALA A 58 19.69 3.50 6.51
CA ALA A 58 20.49 3.84 5.34
C ALA A 58 19.71 4.70 4.31
N GLY A 59 18.38 4.72 4.40
CA GLY A 59 17.53 5.57 3.59
C GLY A 59 16.04 5.33 3.83
N ARG A 60 15.22 5.96 3.00
CA ARG A 60 13.76 5.87 3.07
C ARG A 60 13.25 4.43 2.98
N ALA A 61 13.85 3.61 2.12
CA ALA A 61 13.46 2.22 1.95
C ALA A 61 13.53 1.43 3.27
N GLU A 62 14.67 1.48 3.97
CA GLU A 62 14.83 0.78 5.26
C GLU A 62 13.86 1.30 6.32
N LEU A 63 13.57 2.62 6.32
CA LEU A 63 12.59 3.19 7.24
C LEU A 63 11.17 2.73 6.91
N ILE A 64 10.79 2.65 5.63
CA ILE A 64 9.49 2.09 5.20
C ILE A 64 9.37 0.63 5.66
N GLU A 65 10.41 -0.19 5.47
CA GLU A 65 10.37 -1.58 5.92
C GLU A 65 10.22 -1.70 7.44
N ALA A 66 10.93 -0.86 8.19
CA ALA A 66 10.83 -0.85 9.65
C ALA A 66 9.45 -0.36 10.14
N VAL A 67 8.82 0.56 9.39
CA VAL A 67 7.51 1.11 9.75
C VAL A 67 6.38 0.18 9.38
N PHE A 68 6.34 -0.31 8.15
CA PHE A 68 5.19 -1.02 7.58
C PHE A 68 5.40 -2.53 7.43
N GLY A 69 6.59 -3.05 7.78
CA GLY A 69 6.94 -4.46 7.54
C GLY A 69 5.93 -5.46 8.09
N GLU A 70 5.29 -5.19 9.22
CA GLU A 70 4.24 -6.08 9.74
C GLU A 70 2.96 -6.02 8.92
N SER A 71 2.48 -4.83 8.57
CA SER A 71 1.33 -4.64 7.67
C SER A 71 1.56 -5.31 6.30
N LEU A 72 2.79 -5.23 5.77
CA LEU A 72 3.18 -5.92 4.54
C LEU A 72 3.13 -7.44 4.68
N LYS A 73 3.61 -7.99 5.81
CA LYS A 73 3.50 -9.43 6.08
C LYS A 73 2.05 -9.89 6.23
N ASP A 74 1.19 -9.09 6.84
CA ASP A 74 -0.23 -9.40 7.00
C ASP A 74 -0.94 -9.47 5.64
N ILE A 75 -0.63 -8.54 4.73
CA ILE A 75 -1.11 -8.58 3.34
C ILE A 75 -0.58 -9.82 2.60
N LEU A 76 0.70 -10.17 2.76
CA LEU A 76 1.28 -11.37 2.16
C LEU A 76 0.59 -12.65 2.70
N ARG A 77 0.31 -12.71 4.00
CA ARG A 77 -0.41 -13.83 4.62
C ARG A 77 -1.83 -13.94 4.07
N ALA A 78 -2.56 -12.82 4.01
CA ALA A 78 -3.90 -12.77 3.42
C ALA A 78 -3.89 -13.22 1.95
N SER A 79 -2.83 -12.91 1.20
CA SER A 79 -2.65 -13.32 -0.20
C SER A 79 -2.48 -14.83 -0.35
N LEU A 80 -1.72 -15.46 0.57
CA LEU A 80 -1.55 -16.91 0.61
C LEU A 80 -2.86 -17.62 1.00
N GLU A 81 -3.52 -17.14 2.04
CA GLU A 81 -4.80 -17.70 2.51
C GLU A 81 -5.89 -17.61 1.44
N ALA A 82 -6.02 -16.46 0.77
CA ALA A 82 -7.04 -16.25 -0.25
C ALA A 82 -6.91 -17.24 -1.41
N ARG A 83 -5.67 -17.50 -1.87
CA ARG A 83 -5.41 -18.45 -2.97
C ARG A 83 -5.82 -19.90 -2.64
N GLN A 84 -5.92 -20.24 -1.36
CA GLN A 84 -6.35 -21.56 -0.89
C GLN A 84 -7.88 -21.69 -0.78
N SER A 85 -8.63 -20.60 -1.01
CA SER A 85 -10.10 -20.65 -0.96
C SER A 85 -10.67 -21.64 -1.96
N ILE A 86 -11.69 -22.41 -1.53
CA ILE A 86 -12.43 -23.33 -2.40
C ILE A 86 -13.33 -22.54 -3.35
N ASP A 87 -14.12 -21.60 -2.81
CA ASP A 87 -14.87 -20.60 -3.59
C ASP A 87 -13.91 -19.48 -4.00
N ALA A 88 -13.57 -19.39 -5.29
CA ALA A 88 -12.58 -18.42 -5.76
C ALA A 88 -13.10 -16.99 -5.67
N TRP A 89 -14.39 -16.78 -5.95
CA TRP A 89 -14.98 -15.45 -5.84
C TRP A 89 -15.10 -15.02 -4.38
N GLY A 90 -15.65 -15.85 -3.51
CA GLY A 90 -15.73 -15.57 -2.08
C GLY A 90 -14.35 -15.36 -1.44
N GLY A 91 -13.34 -16.09 -1.92
CA GLY A 91 -11.94 -15.89 -1.54
C GLY A 91 -11.42 -14.51 -1.96
N LEU A 92 -11.71 -14.08 -3.18
CA LEU A 92 -11.32 -12.78 -3.71
C LEU A 92 -12.01 -11.62 -2.99
N THR A 93 -13.32 -11.72 -2.74
CA THR A 93 -14.07 -10.66 -2.03
C THR A 93 -13.57 -10.52 -0.60
N THR A 94 -13.41 -11.64 0.12
CA THR A 94 -12.87 -11.65 1.50
C THR A 94 -11.46 -11.08 1.55
N TYR A 95 -10.61 -11.43 0.58
CA TYR A 95 -9.28 -10.87 0.45
C TYR A 95 -9.31 -9.35 0.32
N LEU A 96 -10.14 -8.82 -0.58
CA LEU A 96 -10.25 -7.37 -0.79
C LEU A 96 -10.81 -6.64 0.42
N GLU A 97 -11.81 -7.20 1.10
CA GLU A 97 -12.30 -6.61 2.35
C GLU A 97 -11.20 -6.47 3.39
N ARG A 98 -10.33 -7.48 3.52
CA ARG A 98 -9.16 -7.41 4.42
C ARG A 98 -8.16 -6.34 3.96
N ILE A 99 -7.83 -6.30 2.67
CA ILE A 99 -6.92 -5.28 2.12
C ILE A 99 -7.48 -3.89 2.38
N PHE A 100 -8.72 -3.60 1.97
CA PHE A 100 -9.33 -2.29 2.15
C PHE A 100 -9.49 -1.90 3.61
N THR A 101 -9.76 -2.85 4.51
CA THR A 101 -9.77 -2.58 5.96
C THR A 101 -8.41 -2.05 6.43
N LEU A 102 -7.30 -2.67 5.99
CA LEU A 102 -5.95 -2.20 6.30
C LEU A 102 -5.68 -0.81 5.69
N LEU A 103 -6.10 -0.57 4.44
CA LEU A 103 -5.89 0.71 3.75
C LEU A 103 -6.66 1.87 4.38
N VAL A 104 -7.83 1.61 4.99
CA VAL A 104 -8.62 2.64 5.68
C VAL A 104 -7.97 3.03 7.00
N THR A 105 -7.39 2.05 7.71
CA THR A 105 -6.80 2.27 9.03
C THR A 105 -5.49 3.04 8.99
N ASP A 106 -4.77 3.01 7.86
CA ASP A 106 -3.46 3.63 7.73
C ASP A 106 -3.23 4.19 6.33
N ARG A 107 -3.21 5.53 6.24
CA ARG A 107 -2.93 6.25 4.99
C ARG A 107 -1.55 5.91 4.42
N GLY A 108 -0.55 5.67 5.28
CA GLY A 108 0.78 5.26 4.84
C GLY A 108 0.73 3.93 4.06
N THR A 109 0.04 2.92 4.61
CA THR A 109 -0.19 1.64 3.92
C THR A 109 -1.02 1.81 2.64
N ASN A 110 -2.03 2.69 2.63
CA ASN A 110 -2.76 3.02 1.40
C ASN A 110 -1.85 3.57 0.30
N ASP A 111 -0.98 4.51 0.64
CA ASP A 111 -0.04 5.08 -0.32
C ASP A 111 0.93 4.00 -0.85
N LEU A 112 1.43 3.10 0.01
CA LEU A 112 2.34 2.03 -0.43
C LEU A 112 1.72 1.11 -1.50
N MET A 113 0.44 0.79 -1.34
CA MET A 113 -0.30 -0.07 -2.26
C MET A 113 -0.72 0.65 -3.54
N THR A 114 -1.00 1.94 -3.44
CA THR A 114 -1.64 2.67 -4.53
C THR A 114 -0.69 3.60 -5.28
N THR A 115 0.54 3.85 -4.80
CA THR A 115 1.56 4.68 -5.44
C THR A 115 2.73 3.86 -5.98
N ALA A 116 3.61 4.47 -6.76
CA ALA A 116 4.73 3.80 -7.42
C ALA A 116 6.07 3.95 -6.69
N ILE A 117 6.10 3.84 -5.36
CA ILE A 117 7.38 3.76 -4.63
C ILE A 117 8.20 2.59 -5.17
N GLN A 118 9.47 2.83 -5.50
CA GLN A 118 10.41 1.84 -6.01
C GLN A 118 11.56 1.62 -5.02
N GLY A 119 12.28 0.51 -5.17
CA GLY A 119 13.51 0.25 -4.41
C GLY A 119 13.28 -0.19 -2.97
N VAL A 120 12.09 -0.74 -2.69
CA VAL A 120 11.76 -1.35 -1.40
C VAL A 120 11.42 -2.83 -1.68
N PRO A 121 12.37 -3.76 -1.46
CA PRO A 121 12.21 -5.17 -1.87
C PRO A 121 10.95 -5.84 -1.34
N SER A 122 10.56 -5.51 -0.10
CA SER A 122 9.32 -6.01 0.51
C SER A 122 8.06 -5.51 -0.19
N LEU A 123 8.02 -4.27 -0.70
CA LEU A 123 6.89 -3.75 -1.49
C LEU A 123 6.83 -4.39 -2.88
N ASP A 124 7.97 -4.61 -3.52
CA ASP A 124 8.02 -5.23 -4.84
C ASP A 124 7.51 -6.68 -4.77
N SER A 125 7.93 -7.40 -3.72
CA SER A 125 7.44 -8.75 -3.42
C SER A 125 5.92 -8.74 -3.12
N LEU A 126 5.45 -7.78 -2.32
CA LEU A 126 4.04 -7.61 -1.99
C LEU A 126 3.18 -7.38 -3.24
N ARG A 127 3.58 -6.44 -4.11
CA ARG A 127 2.85 -6.13 -5.35
C ARG A 127 2.78 -7.32 -6.28
N THR A 128 3.87 -8.08 -6.37
CA THR A 128 3.93 -9.33 -7.14
C THR A 128 2.94 -10.36 -6.61
N GLU A 129 2.94 -10.60 -5.30
CA GLU A 129 2.03 -11.58 -4.68
C GLU A 129 0.56 -11.12 -4.68
N HIS A 130 0.31 -9.82 -4.52
CA HIS A 130 -1.02 -9.22 -4.63
C HIS A 130 -1.61 -9.42 -6.03
N ARG A 131 -0.85 -9.04 -7.06
CA ARG A 131 -1.24 -9.26 -8.47
C ARG A 131 -1.47 -10.73 -8.77
N LYS A 132 -0.56 -11.61 -8.34
CA LYS A 132 -0.69 -13.07 -8.53
C LYS A 132 -1.94 -13.62 -7.85
N THR A 133 -2.27 -13.13 -6.65
CA THR A 133 -3.48 -13.54 -5.93
C THR A 133 -4.74 -13.15 -6.69
N ILE A 134 -4.80 -11.90 -7.18
CA ILE A 134 -5.91 -11.42 -8.01
C ILE A 134 -6.03 -12.25 -9.29
N ASP A 135 -4.95 -12.44 -10.06
CA ASP A 135 -4.99 -13.19 -11.32
C ASP A 135 -5.46 -14.64 -11.11
N VAL A 136 -4.92 -15.34 -10.11
CA VAL A 136 -5.29 -16.73 -9.80
C VAL A 136 -6.77 -16.84 -9.43
N LEU A 137 -7.26 -15.98 -8.53
CA LEU A 137 -8.64 -16.06 -8.06
C LEU A 137 -9.62 -15.58 -9.13
N LEU A 138 -9.28 -14.54 -9.89
CA LEU A 138 -10.09 -14.04 -11.00
C LEU A 138 -10.28 -15.11 -12.07
N ARG A 139 -9.19 -15.75 -12.53
CA ARG A 139 -9.27 -16.83 -13.53
C ARG A 139 -10.08 -18.02 -13.04
N ARG A 140 -9.97 -18.37 -11.76
CA ARG A 140 -10.77 -19.45 -11.17
C ARG A 140 -12.25 -19.06 -11.08
N ALA A 141 -12.55 -17.86 -10.60
CA ALA A 141 -13.91 -17.35 -10.51
C ALA A 141 -14.58 -17.23 -11.90
N GLN A 142 -13.83 -16.90 -12.94
CA GLN A 142 -14.29 -16.94 -14.33
C GLN A 142 -14.63 -18.37 -14.77
N LYS A 143 -13.77 -19.35 -14.48
CA LYS A 143 -14.05 -20.78 -14.77
C LYS A 143 -15.24 -21.33 -13.98
N GLU A 144 -15.46 -20.82 -12.78
CA GLU A 144 -16.60 -21.12 -11.91
C GLU A 144 -17.88 -20.40 -12.38
N GLY A 145 -17.81 -19.51 -13.38
CA GLY A 145 -18.93 -18.73 -13.89
C GLY A 145 -19.40 -17.62 -12.94
N ALA A 146 -18.60 -17.27 -11.92
CA ALA A 146 -18.94 -16.27 -10.92
C ALA A 146 -18.59 -14.83 -11.36
N VAL A 147 -17.76 -14.69 -12.40
CA VAL A 147 -17.22 -13.41 -12.91
C VAL A 147 -17.26 -13.43 -14.44
N ARG A 148 -17.54 -12.27 -15.04
CA ARG A 148 -17.46 -12.05 -16.50
C ARG A 148 -16.08 -12.40 -17.06
N ASP A 149 -16.06 -12.94 -18.28
CA ASP A 149 -14.87 -13.55 -18.90
C ASP A 149 -13.95 -12.56 -19.63
N ASP A 150 -14.42 -11.34 -19.89
CA ASP A 150 -13.72 -10.27 -20.58
C ASP A 150 -12.95 -9.30 -19.66
N VAL A 151 -12.88 -9.59 -18.36
CA VAL A 151 -12.11 -8.82 -17.37
C VAL A 151 -10.72 -9.41 -17.13
N THR A 152 -9.72 -8.54 -17.08
CA THR A 152 -8.32 -8.90 -16.80
C THR A 152 -7.91 -8.59 -15.37
N ALA A 153 -6.73 -9.10 -14.95
CA ALA A 153 -6.14 -8.74 -13.67
C ALA A 153 -5.82 -7.24 -13.59
N GLU A 154 -5.42 -6.62 -14.70
CA GLU A 154 -5.13 -5.19 -14.81
C GLU A 154 -6.38 -4.33 -14.61
N ASP A 155 -7.51 -4.70 -15.20
CA ASP A 155 -8.79 -4.00 -14.95
C ASP A 155 -9.13 -4.04 -13.48
N PHE A 156 -9.01 -5.25 -12.88
CA PHE A 156 -9.31 -5.47 -11.48
C PHE A 156 -8.38 -4.66 -10.56
N LEU A 157 -7.06 -4.70 -10.81
CA LEU A 157 -6.07 -3.93 -10.08
C LEU A 157 -6.29 -2.42 -10.23
N PHE A 158 -6.67 -1.96 -11.43
CA PHE A 158 -6.89 -0.54 -11.66
C PHE A 158 -8.14 -0.04 -10.94
N LEU A 159 -9.23 -0.83 -10.95
CA LEU A 159 -10.44 -0.54 -10.18
C LEU A 159 -10.17 -0.47 -8.67
N THR A 160 -9.37 -1.39 -8.12
CA THR A 160 -9.01 -1.36 -6.69
C THR A 160 -8.08 -0.20 -6.35
N VAL A 161 -7.16 0.18 -7.24
CA VAL A 161 -6.36 1.41 -7.09
C VAL A 161 -7.26 2.64 -7.09
N MET A 162 -8.18 2.77 -8.04
CA MET A 162 -9.13 3.90 -8.11
C MET A 162 -9.91 4.05 -6.81
N LEU A 163 -10.51 2.96 -6.31
CA LEU A 163 -11.21 2.97 -5.04
C LEU A 163 -10.26 3.33 -3.89
N GLY A 164 -9.11 2.66 -3.80
CA GLY A 164 -8.09 2.88 -2.77
C GLY A 164 -7.65 4.33 -2.65
N ARG A 165 -7.48 5.05 -3.78
CA ARG A 165 -7.12 6.48 -3.77
C ARG A 165 -8.20 7.39 -3.20
N THR A 166 -9.46 6.99 -3.29
CA THR A 166 -10.58 7.78 -2.75
C THR A 166 -10.88 7.47 -1.29
N VAL A 167 -10.43 6.32 -0.79
CA VAL A 167 -10.72 5.83 0.58
C VAL A 167 -10.32 6.84 1.66
N PRO A 168 -9.10 7.39 1.71
CA PRO A 168 -8.72 8.32 2.78
C PRO A 168 -9.61 9.56 2.82
N GLY A 169 -9.93 10.15 1.66
CA GLY A 169 -10.81 11.32 1.57
C GLY A 169 -12.25 11.01 1.97
N ALA A 170 -12.79 9.87 1.51
CA ALA A 170 -14.14 9.43 1.87
C ALA A 170 -14.25 9.08 3.36
N ALA A 171 -13.20 8.51 3.96
CA ALA A 171 -13.17 8.09 5.35
C ALA A 171 -13.27 9.26 6.34
N VAL A 172 -12.84 10.46 5.95
CA VAL A 172 -13.03 11.70 6.75
C VAL A 172 -14.52 11.95 7.02
N ALA A 173 -15.37 11.73 6.02
CA ALA A 173 -16.82 11.94 6.14
C ALA A 173 -17.57 10.66 6.59
N ALA A 174 -17.15 9.50 6.10
CA ALA A 174 -17.80 8.22 6.33
C ALA A 174 -16.78 7.06 6.30
N PRO A 175 -16.22 6.65 7.45
CA PRO A 175 -15.13 5.67 7.56
C PRO A 175 -15.37 4.32 6.86
N TYR A 176 -16.64 3.92 6.69
CA TYR A 176 -17.01 2.63 6.10
C TYR A 176 -17.63 2.74 4.70
N ALA A 177 -17.70 3.94 4.10
CA ALA A 177 -18.32 4.14 2.79
C ALA A 177 -17.63 3.33 1.68
N TRP A 178 -16.34 3.03 1.84
CA TRP A 178 -15.59 2.18 0.91
C TRP A 178 -16.24 0.81 0.70
N ARG A 179 -16.93 0.23 1.70
CA ARG A 179 -17.61 -1.07 1.57
C ARG A 179 -18.71 -1.01 0.54
N ARG A 180 -19.46 0.09 0.48
CA ARG A 180 -20.52 0.30 -0.50
C ARG A 180 -19.95 0.36 -1.91
N TYR A 181 -18.87 1.12 -2.10
CA TYR A 181 -18.25 1.26 -3.42
C TYR A 181 -17.52 0.00 -3.86
N LEU A 182 -16.92 -0.74 -2.92
CA LEU A 182 -16.35 -2.06 -3.19
C LEU A 182 -17.45 -3.03 -3.63
N ALA A 183 -18.59 -3.07 -2.93
CA ALA A 183 -19.72 -3.92 -3.32
C ALA A 183 -20.23 -3.57 -4.73
N MET A 184 -20.43 -2.28 -5.03
CA MET A 184 -20.85 -1.84 -6.37
C MET A 184 -19.86 -2.22 -7.47
N LEU A 185 -18.56 -2.10 -7.20
CA LEU A 185 -17.49 -2.51 -8.12
C LEU A 185 -17.56 -4.02 -8.36
N LEU A 186 -17.66 -4.82 -7.29
CA LEU A 186 -17.72 -6.27 -7.35
C LEU A 186 -18.99 -6.78 -8.07
N ASP A 187 -20.14 -6.15 -7.84
CA ASP A 187 -21.40 -6.46 -8.53
C ASP A 187 -21.29 -6.21 -10.04
N GLY A 188 -20.57 -5.16 -10.46
CA GLY A 188 -20.31 -4.86 -11.87
C GLY A 188 -19.43 -5.87 -12.61
N LEU A 189 -18.76 -6.77 -11.88
CA LEU A 189 -17.95 -7.84 -12.43
C LEU A 189 -18.72 -9.16 -12.60
N ARG A 190 -19.97 -9.20 -12.13
CA ARG A 190 -20.82 -10.38 -12.26
C ARG A 190 -21.27 -10.59 -13.72
N PRO A 191 -21.43 -11.84 -14.19
CA PRO A 191 -21.87 -12.12 -15.55
C PRO A 191 -23.22 -11.47 -15.89
N GLU A 192 -24.13 -11.36 -14.92
CA GLU A 192 -25.46 -10.78 -15.11
C GLU A 192 -25.42 -9.28 -15.43
N ALA A 193 -24.33 -8.59 -15.05
CA ALA A 193 -24.10 -7.18 -15.33
C ALA A 193 -23.31 -6.95 -16.63
N ALA A 194 -22.93 -8.02 -17.36
CA ALA A 194 -22.02 -7.93 -18.49
C ALA A 194 -22.68 -7.29 -19.73
N GLY A 195 -22.28 -6.07 -20.04
CA GLY A 195 -22.36 -5.47 -21.38
C GLY A 195 -20.95 -5.35 -21.99
N PRO A 196 -20.83 -5.19 -23.32
CA PRO A 196 -19.54 -5.09 -23.99
C PRO A 196 -18.69 -3.94 -23.42
N LEU A 197 -17.44 -4.22 -23.07
CA LEU A 197 -16.50 -3.19 -22.66
C LEU A 197 -16.07 -2.36 -23.89
N PRO A 198 -16.13 -1.02 -23.82
CA PRO A 198 -15.92 -0.16 -25.00
C PRO A 198 -14.46 -0.02 -25.43
N ALA A 199 -13.52 -0.52 -24.62
CA ALA A 199 -12.08 -0.40 -24.86
C ALA A 199 -11.36 -1.65 -24.32
N PRO A 200 -10.20 -2.01 -24.88
CA PRO A 200 -9.39 -3.11 -24.35
C PRO A 200 -8.84 -2.77 -22.96
N ALA A 201 -8.55 -3.82 -22.20
CA ALA A 201 -7.86 -3.71 -20.92
C ALA A 201 -6.47 -3.07 -21.05
N LEU A 202 -5.99 -2.48 -19.96
CA LEU A 202 -4.61 -1.99 -19.88
C LEU A 202 -3.62 -3.16 -19.99
N THR A 203 -2.51 -2.93 -20.69
CA THR A 203 -1.34 -3.82 -20.55
C THR A 203 -0.68 -3.64 -19.18
N PRO A 204 0.14 -4.60 -18.71
CA PRO A 204 0.90 -4.43 -17.46
C PRO A 204 1.73 -3.14 -17.41
N ASP A 205 2.34 -2.75 -18.53
CA ASP A 205 3.17 -1.54 -18.63
C ASP A 205 2.31 -0.26 -18.60
N GLN A 206 1.16 -0.28 -19.26
CA GLN A 206 0.20 0.83 -19.21
C GLN A 206 -0.36 1.01 -17.79
N PHE A 207 -0.68 -0.10 -17.11
CA PHE A 207 -1.10 -0.08 -15.70
C PHE A 207 0.00 0.52 -14.81
N ALA A 208 1.24 0.02 -14.91
CA ALA A 208 2.36 0.53 -14.11
C ALA A 208 2.60 2.03 -14.36
N THR A 209 2.52 2.46 -15.63
CA THR A 209 2.64 3.87 -16.02
C THR A 209 1.52 4.72 -15.42
N ALA A 210 0.28 4.26 -15.46
CA ALA A 210 -0.86 4.97 -14.90
C ALA A 210 -0.74 5.14 -13.38
N VAL A 211 -0.41 4.07 -12.66
CA VAL A 211 -0.20 4.09 -11.20
C VAL A 211 0.93 5.06 -10.81
N ALA A 212 2.01 5.10 -11.59
CA ALA A 212 3.11 6.03 -11.37
C ALA A 212 2.70 7.50 -11.51
N HIS A 213 1.81 7.83 -12.45
CA HIS A 213 1.30 9.19 -12.62
C HIS A 213 0.31 9.60 -11.52
N LEU A 214 -0.44 8.64 -10.97
CA LEU A 214 -1.33 8.91 -9.84
C LEU A 214 -0.54 9.31 -8.58
N GLY A 215 0.67 8.77 -8.37
CA GLY A 215 1.47 9.01 -7.16
C GLY A 215 2.20 10.36 -7.10
N ARG A 216 2.29 11.11 -8.21
CA ARG A 216 3.00 12.40 -8.22
C ARG A 216 2.05 13.52 -7.75
N PRO A 217 2.37 14.29 -6.69
CA PRO A 217 1.63 15.51 -6.44
C PRO A 217 1.72 16.40 -7.69
N ARG A 218 0.57 16.86 -8.19
CA ARG A 218 0.55 17.92 -9.21
C ARG A 218 1.28 19.11 -8.59
N ARG A 219 2.50 19.42 -9.08
CA ARG A 219 3.11 20.72 -8.79
C ARG A 219 2.07 21.78 -9.19
N PRO A 220 1.75 22.76 -8.33
CA PRO A 220 0.93 23.88 -8.77
C PRO A 220 1.61 24.46 -10.00
N ARG A 221 0.84 24.66 -11.08
CA ARG A 221 1.31 25.41 -12.25
C ARG A 221 1.82 26.74 -11.71
N GLN A 222 3.14 26.93 -11.66
CA GLN A 222 3.70 28.26 -11.48
C GLN A 222 3.10 29.10 -12.60
N GLY A 223 2.35 30.13 -12.21
CA GLY A 223 1.71 31.04 -13.14
C GLY A 223 2.75 31.51 -14.15
N ARG A 224 2.42 31.44 -15.43
CA ARG A 224 3.06 32.30 -16.41
C ARG A 224 2.78 33.73 -15.93
N THR A 225 3.74 34.36 -15.28
CA THR A 225 3.85 35.82 -15.30
C THR A 225 4.09 36.17 -16.76
N GLU A 226 3.02 36.61 -17.42
CA GLU A 226 3.10 37.33 -18.68
C GLU A 226 3.86 38.64 -18.41
N HIS A 227 4.90 38.87 -19.19
CA HIS A 227 5.59 40.15 -19.31
C HIS A 227 5.01 40.89 -20.52
#